data_AF-A0A662FCZ9-F1
#
_entry.id   AF-A0A662FCZ9-F1
#
_cell.length_a   1.000
_cell.length_b   1.000
_cell.length_c   1.000
_cell.angle_alpha   90.00
_cell.angle_beta   90.00
_cell.angle_gamma   90.00
#
_symmetry.space_group_name_H-M   'P 1'
#
loop_
_entity.id
_entity.type
_entity.pdbx_description
1 polymer ?
#
loop_
_entity_poly.entity_id
_entity_poly.type
_entity_poly.pdbx_seq_one_letter_code
_entity_poly.pdbx_strand_id
1 'polypeptide(L)'
;MQRSQAKFYSCDVLNVFLRIKPIKSRARMALETGLGEGSVRSVLAILKEKGLIESAKQGHYLTEVGEEWYTKLKRALVMKDSIKVSGIKSNSIVCLHLRPPTTPKPSYMLRDIAVRWGASGALIFYYTGQELVLPPSKTPDYGEDYSALKKTFDLKRGDYVIVVWGS
;
A
#
# COMPACT_ATOMS: atom_id res chain seq x y z
N MET A 1 8.26 3.10 35.09
CA MET A 1 8.03 1.81 34.38
C MET A 1 8.28 2.02 32.90
N GLN A 2 9.39 1.49 32.38
CA GLN A 2 9.98 1.82 31.09
C GLN A 2 9.26 1.04 29.97
N ARG A 3 8.63 1.71 29.01
CA ARG A 3 8.17 1.09 27.74
C ARG A 3 9.07 1.60 26.63
N SER A 4 9.87 0.72 26.04
CA SER A 4 10.61 1.04 24.82
C SER A 4 9.60 1.39 23.73
N GLN A 5 9.71 2.61 23.18
CA GLN A 5 8.86 3.04 22.07
C GLN A 5 9.18 2.15 20.87
N ALA A 6 8.16 1.43 20.40
CA ALA A 6 8.25 0.73 19.14
C ALA A 6 8.59 1.71 18.00
N LYS A 7 9.72 1.52 17.33
CA LYS A 7 10.17 2.31 16.17
C LYS A 7 9.52 1.79 14.88
N PHE A 8 8.20 1.88 14.77
CA PHE A 8 7.49 1.59 13.53
C PHE A 8 6.17 2.38 13.45
N TYR A 9 5.66 2.57 12.23
CA TYR A 9 4.43 3.28 11.94
C TYR A 9 3.28 2.31 11.63
N SER A 10 2.04 2.81 11.60
CA SER A 10 0.87 1.98 11.30
C SER A 10 0.95 1.28 9.92
N CYS A 11 1.61 1.91 8.94
CA CYS A 11 1.84 1.31 7.62
C CYS A 11 2.78 0.09 7.69
N ASP A 12 3.68 0.03 8.67
CA ASP A 12 4.57 -1.12 8.87
C ASP A 12 3.80 -2.34 9.35
N VAL A 13 2.74 -2.14 10.15
CA VAL A 13 1.84 -3.23 10.55
C VAL A 13 1.16 -3.84 9.33
N LEU A 14 0.65 -2.99 8.43
CA LEU A 14 0.05 -3.43 7.18
C LEU A 14 1.10 -4.11 6.27
N ASN A 15 2.30 -3.54 6.18
CA ASN A 15 3.40 -4.07 5.37
C ASN A 15 3.79 -5.48 5.81
N VAL A 16 3.96 -5.69 7.12
CA VAL A 16 4.23 -7.00 7.73
C VAL A 16 3.06 -7.95 7.46
N PHE A 17 1.82 -7.52 7.73
CA PHE A 17 0.65 -8.38 7.55
C PHE A 17 0.50 -8.89 6.11
N LEU A 18 0.67 -8.01 5.12
CA LEU A 18 0.60 -8.37 3.69
C LEU A 18 1.73 -9.29 3.22
N ARG A 19 2.81 -9.43 4.00
CA ARG A 19 3.98 -10.27 3.69
C ARG A 19 4.02 -11.58 4.46
N ILE A 20 3.05 -11.86 5.34
CA ILE A 20 2.94 -13.13 6.10
C ILE A 20 2.91 -14.37 5.19
N LYS A 21 2.50 -14.22 3.93
CA LYS A 21 2.48 -15.31 2.93
C LYS A 21 3.70 -15.27 2.00
N PRO A 22 4.32 -16.43 1.68
CA PRO A 22 4.18 -17.72 2.37
C PRO A 22 4.72 -17.66 3.81
N ILE A 23 4.53 -18.72 4.61
CA ILE A 23 5.01 -18.80 6.01
C ILE A 23 6.47 -18.37 6.10
N LYS A 24 6.76 -17.40 6.97
CA LYS A 24 8.10 -16.79 7.11
C LYS A 24 8.56 -16.72 8.55
N SER A 25 9.87 -16.83 8.71
CA SER A 25 10.55 -16.52 9.97
C SER A 25 10.55 -15.01 10.23
N ARG A 26 10.68 -14.63 11.51
CA ARG A 26 10.84 -13.23 11.91
C ARG A 26 12.05 -12.56 11.25
N ALA A 27 13.17 -13.27 11.13
CA ALA A 27 14.38 -12.76 10.48
C ALA A 27 14.14 -12.47 9.00
N ARG A 28 13.44 -13.36 8.29
CA ARG A 28 13.05 -13.14 6.89
C ARG A 28 12.12 -11.94 6.75
N MET A 29 11.17 -11.78 7.68
CA MET A 29 10.27 -10.63 7.72
C MET A 29 11.03 -9.31 7.94
N ALA A 30 12.01 -9.27 8.84
CA ALA A 30 12.85 -8.09 9.06
C ALA A 30 13.58 -7.68 7.78
N LEU A 31 14.19 -8.65 7.09
CA LEU A 31 14.88 -8.42 5.82
C LEU A 31 13.94 -7.87 4.74
N GLU A 32 12.76 -8.48 4.55
CA GLU A 32 11.83 -8.09 3.47
C GLU A 32 11.08 -6.78 3.74
N THR A 33 10.98 -6.36 5.00
CA THR A 33 10.28 -5.11 5.37
C THR A 33 11.24 -3.95 5.65
N GLY A 34 12.54 -4.23 5.82
CA GLY A 34 13.52 -3.23 6.23
C GLY A 34 13.39 -2.81 7.70
N LEU A 35 12.53 -3.46 8.47
CA LEU A 35 12.32 -3.17 9.89
C LEU A 35 13.36 -3.87 10.76
N GLY A 36 13.80 -3.18 11.82
CA GLY A 36 14.63 -3.83 12.85
C GLY A 36 13.88 -4.98 13.53
N GLU A 37 14.62 -6.01 13.96
CA GLU A 37 14.01 -7.22 14.53
C GLU A 37 13.07 -6.94 15.72
N GLY A 38 13.42 -5.96 16.56
CA GLY A 38 12.58 -5.55 17.69
C GLY A 38 11.24 -4.95 17.26
N SER A 39 11.22 -4.19 16.16
CA SER A 39 9.99 -3.65 15.55
C SER A 39 9.15 -4.78 14.97
N VAL A 40 9.74 -5.69 14.19
CA VAL A 40 9.02 -6.85 13.65
C VAL A 40 8.41 -7.71 14.76
N ARG A 41 9.18 -8.00 15.83
CA ARG A 41 8.67 -8.72 17.00
C ARG A 41 7.43 -8.04 17.59
N SER A 42 7.48 -6.72 17.71
CA SER A 42 6.39 -5.93 18.28
C SER A 42 5.16 -5.92 17.36
N VAL A 43 5.35 -5.79 16.04
CA VAL A 43 4.26 -5.87 15.06
C VAL A 43 3.62 -7.26 15.06
N LEU A 44 4.41 -8.34 15.04
CA LEU A 44 3.89 -9.70 15.08
C LEU A 44 3.12 -9.99 16.37
N ALA A 45 3.58 -9.44 17.51
CA ALA A 45 2.84 -9.54 18.76
C ALA A 45 1.47 -8.85 18.67
N ILE A 46 1.39 -7.65 18.08
CA ILE A 46 0.12 -6.94 17.85
C ILE A 46 -0.81 -7.73 16.95
N LEU A 47 -0.30 -8.30 15.85
CA LEU A 47 -1.09 -9.10 14.93
C LEU A 47 -1.63 -10.38 15.60
N LYS A 48 -0.81 -11.01 16.45
CA LYS A 48 -1.20 -12.19 17.23
C LYS A 48 -2.24 -11.85 18.30
N GLU A 49 -2.05 -10.75 19.04
CA GLU A 49 -3.02 -10.25 20.03
C GLU A 49 -4.39 -9.95 19.40
N LYS A 50 -4.38 -9.48 18.15
CA LYS A 50 -5.61 -9.27 17.34
C LYS A 50 -6.18 -10.55 16.72
N GLY A 51 -5.58 -11.71 16.97
CA GLY A 51 -6.02 -12.99 16.43
C GLY A 51 -5.88 -13.13 14.91
N LEU A 52 -5.07 -12.29 14.26
CA LEU A 52 -4.88 -12.29 12.80
C LEU A 52 -3.81 -13.28 12.34
N ILE A 53 -2.86 -13.63 13.22
CA ILE A 53 -1.79 -14.56 12.92
C ILE A 53 -1.57 -15.52 14.09
N GLU A 54 -0.99 -16.68 13.77
CA GLU A 54 -0.38 -17.58 14.74
C GLU A 54 1.09 -17.84 14.42
N SER A 55 1.79 -18.47 15.38
CA SER A 55 3.23 -18.74 15.29
C SER A 55 3.53 -20.19 15.59
N ALA A 56 4.33 -20.81 14.73
CA ALA A 56 4.89 -22.15 14.90
C ALA A 56 6.42 -22.12 14.73
N LYS A 57 7.10 -23.25 14.96
CA LYS A 57 8.56 -23.36 14.78
C LYS A 57 9.03 -22.91 13.39
N GLN A 58 8.22 -23.18 12.36
CA GLN A 58 8.50 -22.83 10.97
C GLN A 58 8.27 -21.35 10.63
N GLY A 59 7.60 -20.58 11.50
CA GLY A 59 7.33 -19.16 11.27
C GLY A 59 5.90 -18.74 11.62
N HIS A 60 5.48 -17.63 11.03
CA HIS A 60 4.18 -17.00 11.27
C HIS A 60 3.23 -17.26 10.09
N TYR A 61 1.95 -17.47 10.40
CA TYR A 61 0.91 -17.78 9.42
C TYR A 61 -0.43 -17.13 9.80
N LEU A 62 -1.32 -16.93 8.82
CA LEU A 62 -2.64 -16.35 9.06
C LEU A 62 -3.55 -17.33 9.80
N THR A 63 -4.37 -16.82 10.71
CA THR A 63 -5.55 -17.54 11.21
C THR A 63 -6.67 -17.48 10.17
N GLU A 64 -7.81 -18.14 10.42
CA GLU A 64 -9.00 -18.01 9.56
C GLU A 64 -9.48 -16.54 9.46
N VAL A 65 -9.56 -15.84 10.59
CA VAL A 65 -9.88 -14.40 10.63
C VAL A 65 -8.81 -13.59 9.88
N GLY A 66 -7.54 -13.96 10.03
CA GLY A 66 -6.44 -13.37 9.28
C GLY A 66 -6.58 -13.54 7.77
N GLU A 67 -7.00 -14.71 7.31
CA GLU A 67 -7.22 -15.01 5.89
C GLU A 67 -8.35 -14.17 5.30
N GLU A 68 -9.43 -13.98 6.03
CA GLU A 68 -10.52 -13.10 5.60
C GLU A 68 -10.02 -11.67 5.39
N TRP A 69 -9.30 -11.11 6.37
CA TRP A 69 -8.75 -9.77 6.30
C TRP A 69 -7.71 -9.63 5.20
N TYR A 70 -6.80 -10.60 5.08
CA TYR A 70 -5.80 -10.64 4.04
C TYR A 70 -6.45 -10.65 2.65
N THR A 71 -7.49 -11.46 2.46
CA THR A 71 -8.23 -11.54 1.20
C THR A 71 -8.97 -10.23 0.89
N LYS A 72 -9.64 -9.63 1.90
CA LYS A 72 -10.31 -8.32 1.76
C LYS A 72 -9.30 -7.24 1.35
N LEU A 73 -8.15 -7.17 2.02
CA LEU A 73 -7.10 -6.21 1.73
C LEU A 73 -6.48 -6.43 0.35
N LYS A 74 -6.17 -7.67 -0.04
CA LYS A 74 -5.61 -7.98 -1.37
C LYS A 74 -6.58 -7.67 -2.53
N ARG A 75 -7.90 -7.72 -2.29
CA ARG A 75 -8.91 -7.28 -3.26
C ARG A 75 -9.05 -5.76 -3.31
N ALA A 76 -8.85 -5.08 -2.19
CA ALA A 76 -8.97 -3.63 -2.09
C ALA A 76 -7.67 -2.88 -2.46
N LEU A 77 -6.52 -3.55 -2.37
CA LEU A 77 -5.19 -3.00 -2.57
C LEU A 77 -4.44 -3.85 -3.60
N VAL A 78 -4.27 -3.31 -4.80
CA VAL A 78 -3.44 -3.94 -5.83
C VAL A 78 -2.26 -3.03 -6.12
N MET A 79 -1.06 -3.51 -5.78
CA MET A 79 0.19 -2.82 -6.07
C MET A 79 0.81 -3.40 -7.34
N LYS A 80 1.31 -2.52 -8.19
CA LYS A 80 2.08 -2.85 -9.39
C LYS A 80 3.29 -1.92 -9.45
N ASP A 81 4.46 -2.49 -9.72
CA ASP A 81 5.67 -1.75 -10.01
C ASP A 81 5.90 -1.66 -11.52
N SER A 82 6.82 -0.80 -11.93
CA SER A 82 7.34 -0.72 -13.30
C SER A 82 6.30 -0.41 -14.39
N ILE A 83 5.17 0.22 -14.04
CA ILE A 83 4.22 0.75 -15.03
C ILE A 83 4.79 2.04 -15.61
N LYS A 84 4.96 2.08 -16.94
CA LYS A 84 5.24 3.33 -17.65
C LYS A 84 3.99 4.19 -17.66
N VAL A 85 4.08 5.38 -17.08
CA VAL A 85 3.00 6.36 -17.02
C VAL A 85 3.42 7.59 -17.83
N SER A 86 2.58 8.02 -18.77
CA SER A 86 2.84 9.22 -19.57
C SER A 86 3.03 10.45 -18.67
N GLY A 87 3.94 11.34 -19.06
CA GLY A 87 4.30 12.52 -18.27
C GLY A 87 5.23 12.26 -17.08
N ILE A 88 5.48 11.00 -16.68
CA ILE A 88 6.36 10.67 -15.56
C ILE A 88 7.65 10.01 -16.07
N LYS A 89 8.75 10.77 -16.03
CA LYS A 89 10.09 10.28 -16.39
C LYS A 89 10.82 9.73 -15.16
N SER A 90 10.44 8.54 -14.73
CA SER A 90 11.13 7.81 -13.66
C SER A 90 11.16 6.31 -13.96
N ASN A 91 12.26 5.65 -13.59
CA ASN A 91 12.38 4.19 -13.66
C ASN A 91 11.81 3.50 -12.40
N SER A 92 11.50 4.26 -11.36
CA SER A 92 11.05 3.80 -10.05
C SER A 92 9.63 4.29 -9.82
N ILE A 93 8.66 3.66 -10.50
CA ILE A 93 7.23 3.97 -10.39
C ILE A 93 6.52 2.82 -9.68
N VAL A 94 5.78 3.18 -8.62
CA VAL A 94 4.87 2.26 -7.93
C VAL A 94 3.45 2.80 -8.06
N CYS A 95 2.57 1.95 -8.57
CA CYS A 95 1.16 2.23 -8.69
C CYS A 95 0.38 1.39 -7.67
N LEU A 96 -0.49 2.05 -6.91
CA LEU A 96 -1.41 1.42 -5.97
C LEU A 96 -2.84 1.71 -6.39
N HIS A 97 -3.55 0.67 -6.78
CA HIS A 97 -5.00 0.70 -6.93
C HIS A 97 -5.64 0.46 -5.56
N LEU A 98 -6.48 1.40 -5.16
CA LEU A 98 -7.24 1.39 -3.92
C LEU A 98 -8.74 1.38 -4.26
N ARG A 99 -9.46 0.43 -3.68
CA ARG A 99 -10.93 0.40 -3.69
C ARG A 99 -11.45 0.79 -2.32
N PRO A 100 -11.64 2.09 -2.04
CA PRO A 100 -11.94 2.53 -0.69
C PRO A 100 -13.43 2.33 -0.34
N PRO A 101 -13.76 2.17 0.95
CA PRO A 101 -15.09 2.51 1.46
C PRO A 101 -15.23 4.01 1.81
N THR A 102 -14.16 4.82 1.71
CA THR A 102 -14.12 6.21 2.19
C THR A 102 -13.53 7.19 1.17
N THR A 103 -13.98 8.45 1.22
CA THR A 103 -13.36 9.54 0.47
C THR A 103 -11.94 9.81 1.01
N PRO A 104 -10.90 9.78 0.17
CA PRO A 104 -9.55 10.08 0.60
C PRO A 104 -9.38 11.55 0.97
N LYS A 105 -8.34 11.81 1.75
CA LYS A 105 -7.82 13.17 1.98
C LYS A 105 -7.59 13.88 0.64
N PRO A 106 -7.61 15.22 0.62
CA PRO A 106 -7.26 15.98 -0.58
C PRO A 106 -5.93 15.50 -1.19
N SER A 107 -5.91 15.38 -2.52
CA SER A 107 -4.79 14.83 -3.32
C SER A 107 -3.45 15.50 -3.00
N TYR A 108 -3.42 16.83 -2.86
CA TYR A 108 -2.21 17.58 -2.51
C TYR A 108 -1.62 17.13 -1.17
N MET A 109 -2.44 16.87 -0.14
CA MET A 109 -1.95 16.41 1.14
C MET A 109 -1.38 15.00 1.06
N LEU A 110 -2.01 14.12 0.25
CA LEU A 110 -1.51 12.76 0.03
C LEU A 110 -0.18 12.78 -0.70
N ARG A 111 -0.01 13.67 -1.69
CA ARG A 111 1.27 13.91 -2.35
C ARG A 111 2.34 14.38 -1.36
N ASP A 112 2.03 15.36 -0.53
CA ASP A 112 2.98 15.89 0.46
C ASP A 112 3.33 14.85 1.54
N ILE A 113 2.42 13.93 1.84
CA ILE A 113 2.73 12.74 2.65
C ILE A 113 3.70 11.84 1.88
N ALA A 114 3.42 11.47 0.62
CA ALA A 114 4.31 10.61 -0.15
C ALA A 114 5.74 11.18 -0.25
N VAL A 115 5.88 12.48 -0.51
CA VAL A 115 7.18 13.16 -0.59
C VAL A 115 7.91 13.15 0.75
N ARG A 116 7.22 13.42 1.86
CA ARG A 116 7.80 13.30 3.21
C ARG A 116 8.29 11.89 3.55
N TRP A 117 7.74 10.88 2.88
CA TRP A 117 8.13 9.47 3.03
C TRP A 117 9.16 9.02 1.98
N GLY A 118 9.76 9.96 1.24
CA GLY A 118 10.90 9.70 0.36
C GLY A 118 10.58 9.62 -1.14
N ALA A 119 9.32 9.84 -1.54
CA ALA A 119 8.99 9.93 -2.96
C ALA A 119 9.47 11.26 -3.56
N SER A 120 9.81 11.27 -4.85
CA SER A 120 10.02 12.52 -5.60
C SER A 120 8.69 13.19 -5.94
N GLY A 121 7.61 12.41 -6.07
CA GLY A 121 6.27 12.93 -6.28
C GLY A 121 5.19 11.85 -6.26
N ALA A 122 3.94 12.29 -6.26
CA ALA A 122 2.80 11.40 -6.38
C ALA A 122 1.60 12.07 -7.10
N LEU A 123 0.87 11.27 -7.87
CA LEU A 123 -0.43 11.60 -8.45
C LEU A 123 -1.50 10.70 -7.85
N ILE A 124 -2.63 11.28 -7.49
CA ILE A 124 -3.76 10.58 -6.89
C ILE A 124 -4.94 10.73 -7.83
N PHE A 125 -5.21 9.71 -8.63
CA PHE A 125 -6.33 9.69 -9.56
C PHE A 125 -7.58 9.11 -8.91
N TYR A 126 -8.72 9.67 -9.28
CA TYR A 126 -10.05 9.12 -9.02
C TYR A 126 -10.65 8.59 -10.32
N TYR A 127 -11.25 7.40 -10.29
CA TYR A 127 -11.93 6.85 -11.45
C TYR A 127 -13.44 7.15 -11.42
N THR A 128 -13.91 7.91 -12.40
CA THR A 128 -15.32 8.33 -12.51
C THR A 128 -16.26 7.24 -13.00
N GLY A 129 -15.70 6.08 -13.41
CA GLY A 129 -16.40 5.03 -14.16
C GLY A 129 -16.15 5.11 -15.67
N GLN A 130 -15.53 6.19 -16.15
CA GLN A 130 -15.14 6.37 -17.55
C GLN A 130 -13.69 6.80 -17.66
N GLU A 131 -13.31 7.82 -16.88
CA GLU A 131 -11.99 8.45 -16.95
C GLU A 131 -11.30 8.55 -15.59
N LEU A 132 -9.97 8.64 -15.64
CA LEU A 132 -9.14 9.01 -14.49
C LEU A 132 -9.06 10.53 -14.42
N VAL A 133 -9.37 11.09 -13.27
CA VAL A 133 -9.28 12.54 -13.01
C VAL A 133 -8.39 12.81 -11.80
N LEU A 134 -7.74 13.97 -11.77
CA LEU A 134 -6.92 14.43 -10.64
C LEU A 134 -7.74 15.38 -9.75
N PRO A 135 -8.22 14.94 -8.57
CA PRO A 135 -8.97 15.82 -7.69
C PRO A 135 -8.14 17.05 -7.27
N PRO A 136 -8.76 18.23 -7.05
CA PRO A 136 -10.20 18.49 -7.11
C PRO A 136 -10.74 18.72 -8.52
N SER A 137 -9.90 18.64 -9.56
CA SER A 137 -10.37 18.75 -10.94
C SER A 137 -11.42 17.68 -11.22
N LYS A 138 -12.50 18.11 -11.87
CA LYS A 138 -13.59 17.22 -12.34
C LYS A 138 -13.41 16.80 -13.80
N THR A 139 -12.48 17.41 -14.50
CA THR A 139 -12.17 17.10 -15.89
C THR A 139 -10.93 16.21 -15.97
N PRO A 140 -10.88 15.27 -16.92
CA PRO A 140 -9.66 14.55 -17.26
C PRO A 140 -8.54 15.55 -17.58
N ASP A 141 -7.31 15.20 -17.22
CA ASP A 141 -6.15 15.93 -17.72
C ASP A 141 -5.94 15.51 -19.17
N TYR A 142 -6.37 16.35 -20.12
CA TYR A 142 -6.30 16.05 -21.55
C TYR A 142 -4.87 16.13 -22.11
N GLY A 143 -3.88 16.54 -21.31
CA GLY A 143 -2.48 16.68 -21.74
C GLY A 143 -1.68 15.38 -21.78
N GLU A 144 -2.12 14.34 -21.07
CA GLU A 144 -1.34 13.11 -20.86
C GLU A 144 -2.22 11.85 -21.00
N ASP A 145 -1.71 10.80 -21.67
CA ASP A 145 -2.43 9.53 -21.81
C ASP A 145 -2.19 8.59 -20.61
N TYR A 146 -3.23 8.40 -19.80
CA TYR A 146 -3.25 7.47 -18.67
C TYR A 146 -3.93 6.13 -18.98
N SER A 147 -4.13 5.80 -20.26
CA SER A 147 -4.76 4.55 -20.69
C SER A 147 -4.05 3.29 -20.18
N ALA A 148 -2.73 3.35 -20.00
CA ALA A 148 -1.95 2.27 -19.42
C ALA A 148 -2.44 1.89 -18.00
N LEU A 149 -2.81 2.86 -17.18
CA LEU A 149 -3.35 2.60 -15.83
C LEU A 149 -4.71 1.90 -15.91
N LYS A 150 -5.59 2.36 -16.81
CA LYS A 150 -6.91 1.75 -17.05
C LYS A 150 -6.80 0.30 -17.56
N LYS A 151 -5.81 0.00 -18.40
CA LYS A 151 -5.55 -1.36 -18.91
C LYS A 151 -4.92 -2.28 -17.86
N THR A 152 -4.15 -1.72 -16.92
CA THR A 152 -3.42 -2.51 -15.92
C THR A 152 -4.30 -2.91 -14.73
N PHE A 153 -5.24 -2.05 -14.35
CA PHE A 153 -6.10 -2.25 -13.19
C PHE A 153 -7.57 -2.47 -13.60
N ASP A 154 -8.24 -3.40 -12.93
CA ASP A 154 -9.70 -3.60 -13.06
C ASP A 154 -10.43 -2.51 -12.23
N LEU A 155 -10.49 -1.30 -12.79
CA LEU A 155 -11.05 -0.13 -12.13
C LEU A 155 -12.57 -0.11 -12.17
N LYS A 156 -13.18 0.23 -11.04
CA LYS A 156 -14.62 0.50 -10.90
C LYS A 156 -14.83 1.93 -10.44
N ARG A 157 -15.98 2.52 -10.79
CA ARG A 157 -16.35 3.86 -10.34
C ARG A 157 -16.16 3.97 -8.83
N GLY A 158 -15.42 5.00 -8.39
CA GLY A 158 -15.10 5.18 -6.98
C GLY A 158 -13.68 4.73 -6.60
N ASP A 159 -13.03 3.93 -7.45
CA ASP A 159 -11.66 3.48 -7.22
C ASP A 159 -10.66 4.62 -7.37
N TYR A 160 -9.54 4.51 -6.66
CA TYR A 160 -8.41 5.42 -6.74
C TYR A 160 -7.18 4.71 -7.28
N VAL A 161 -6.37 5.43 -8.06
CA VAL A 161 -5.06 4.99 -8.50
C VAL A 161 -4.04 6.00 -8.01
N ILE A 162 -3.14 5.56 -7.12
CA ILE A 162 -2.06 6.36 -6.60
C ILE A 162 -0.80 5.96 -7.36
N VAL A 163 -0.19 6.92 -8.04
CA VAL A 163 1.09 6.74 -8.74
C VAL A 163 2.14 7.49 -7.96
N VAL A 164 3.14 6.79 -7.45
CA VAL A 164 4.27 7.36 -6.71
C VAL A 164 5.54 7.10 -7.49
N TRP A 165 6.42 8.09 -7.60
CA TRP A 165 7.72 7.92 -8.25
C TRP A 165 8.87 8.49 -7.42
N GLY A 166 10.05 7.93 -7.64
CA GLY A 166 11.30 8.33 -6.99
C GLY A 166 12.48 8.31 -7.97
N SER A 167 13.63 8.84 -7.52
CA SER A 167 14.94 8.69 -8.16
C SER A 167 15.71 7.53 -7.55
#